data_AF-A0A8S0GYI6-F1
#
_entry.id   AF-A0A8S0GYI6-F1
#
_cell.length_a   1.000
_cell.length_b   1.000
_cell.length_c   1.000
_cell.angle_alpha   90.00
_cell.angle_beta   90.00
_cell.angle_gamma   90.00
#
_symmetry.space_group_name_H-M   'P 1'
#
loop_
_entity.id
_entity.type
_entity.pdbx_description
1 polymer ?
#
loop_
_entity_poly.entity_id
_entity_poly.type
_entity_poly.pdbx_seq_one_letter_code
_entity_poly.pdbx_strand_id
1 'polypeptide(L)'
;MSRKLLGLPLVGLLLSNLGCNGQPPAPPPIAPGDYASIIGYLKQYIPQQMAEHQVPGLSIALVDGQQLIWARALASPTRPGACK
;
A
#
# COMPACT_ATOMS: atom_id res chain seq x y z
N MET A 1 -51.62 -18.12 11.32
CA MET A 1 -50.86 -18.09 10.04
C MET A 1 -49.57 -17.30 10.25
N SER A 2 -48.44 -17.97 10.53
CA SER A 2 -47.15 -17.31 10.73
C SER A 2 -46.27 -17.58 9.49
N ARG A 3 -46.08 -16.56 8.65
CA ARG A 3 -45.32 -16.67 7.39
C ARG A 3 -43.83 -16.68 7.72
N LYS A 4 -43.19 -17.79 7.38
CA LYS A 4 -41.77 -18.08 7.58
C LYS A 4 -40.91 -17.00 6.90
N LEU A 5 -40.09 -16.29 7.67
CA LEU A 5 -38.94 -15.54 7.20
C LEU A 5 -37.90 -16.56 6.66
N LEU A 6 -38.02 -16.89 5.38
CA LEU A 6 -37.09 -17.78 4.68
C LEU A 6 -36.57 -17.00 3.47
N GLY A 7 -35.50 -16.22 3.66
CA GLY A 7 -35.01 -15.37 2.58
C GLY A 7 -33.75 -14.56 2.85
N LEU A 8 -32.85 -14.98 3.75
CA LEU A 8 -31.64 -14.17 4.03
C LEU A 8 -30.29 -14.91 4.21
N PRO A 9 -29.97 -16.06 3.58
CA PRO A 9 -28.58 -16.54 3.56
C PRO A 9 -27.75 -16.00 2.38
N LEU A 10 -28.37 -15.43 1.33
CA LEU A 10 -27.64 -15.07 0.10
C LEU A 10 -26.98 -13.68 0.14
N VAL A 11 -27.53 -12.74 0.93
CA VAL A 11 -27.00 -11.36 1.01
C VAL A 11 -25.66 -11.31 1.76
N GLY A 12 -25.43 -12.23 2.71
CA GLY A 12 -24.20 -12.28 3.49
C GLY A 12 -22.95 -12.66 2.67
N LEU A 13 -23.11 -13.43 1.58
CA LEU A 13 -21.98 -13.94 0.79
C LEU A 13 -21.41 -12.88 -0.19
N LEU A 14 -22.23 -11.92 -0.62
CA LEU A 14 -21.78 -10.86 -1.54
C LEU A 14 -20.88 -9.81 -0.87
N LEU A 15 -21.00 -9.60 0.44
CA LEU A 15 -20.21 -8.59 1.17
C LEU A 15 -18.77 -9.04 1.46
N SER A 16 -18.47 -10.33 1.35
CA SER A 16 -17.14 -10.89 1.63
C SER A 16 -16.08 -10.59 0.57
N ASN A 17 -16.46 -10.04 -0.59
CA ASN A 17 -15.51 -9.67 -1.66
C ASN A 17 -15.03 -8.21 -1.60
N LEU A 18 -15.41 -7.45 -0.57
CA LEU A 18 -14.80 -6.14 -0.27
C LEU A 18 -13.43 -6.33 0.41
N GLY A 19 -12.60 -7.24 -0.12
CA GLY A 19 -11.18 -7.21 0.13
C GLY A 19 -10.65 -5.95 -0.53
N CYS A 20 -10.15 -5.01 0.26
CA CYS A 20 -9.48 -3.82 -0.26
C CYS A 20 -8.30 -4.31 -1.10
N ASN A 21 -8.47 -4.36 -2.43
CA ASN A 21 -7.35 -4.55 -3.33
C ASN A 21 -6.37 -3.45 -2.97
N GLY A 22 -5.19 -3.83 -2.47
CA GLY A 22 -4.10 -2.92 -2.13
C GLY A 22 -3.56 -2.31 -3.40
N GLN A 23 -4.36 -1.44 -4.02
CA GLN A 23 -3.94 -0.61 -5.13
C GLN A 23 -3.07 0.49 -4.53
N PRO A 24 -1.91 0.79 -5.14
CA PRO A 24 -1.05 1.85 -4.64
C PRO A 24 -1.83 3.15 -4.53
N PRO A 25 -1.60 3.94 -3.47
CA PRO A 25 -2.22 5.26 -3.38
C PRO A 25 -1.89 6.01 -4.67
N ALA A 26 -2.90 6.67 -5.26
CA ALA A 26 -2.65 7.51 -6.41
C ALA A 26 -1.73 8.68 -5.99
N PRO A 27 -0.79 9.11 -6.85
CA PRO A 27 0.05 10.26 -6.54
C PRO A 27 -0.84 11.49 -6.29
N PRO A 28 -0.74 12.17 -5.14
CA PRO A 28 -1.39 13.46 -4.97
C PRO A 28 -0.75 14.48 -5.93
N PRO A 29 -1.48 15.55 -6.31
CA PRO A 29 -0.86 16.68 -6.98
C PRO A 29 0.14 17.34 -6.02
N ILE A 30 1.43 17.24 -6.34
CA ILE A 30 2.53 17.76 -5.51
C ILE A 30 3.12 18.99 -6.20
N ALA A 31 3.06 20.14 -5.54
CA ALA A 31 3.70 21.35 -6.04
C ALA A 31 5.23 21.24 -5.95
N PRO A 32 6.00 21.87 -6.87
CA PRO A 32 7.45 21.94 -6.76
C PRO A 32 7.87 22.51 -5.39
N GLY A 33 8.80 21.83 -4.73
CA GLY A 33 9.29 22.21 -3.39
C GLY A 33 8.47 21.67 -2.21
N ASP A 34 7.31 21.05 -2.44
CA ASP A 34 6.55 20.36 -1.38
C ASP A 34 7.14 18.96 -1.09
N TYR A 35 8.29 18.97 -0.43
CA TYR A 35 9.03 17.76 -0.07
C TYR A 35 8.29 16.90 0.96
N ALA A 36 7.50 17.52 1.84
CA ALA A 36 6.76 16.78 2.86
C ALA A 36 5.71 15.87 2.22
N SER A 37 4.95 16.38 1.24
CA SER A 37 3.93 15.61 0.54
C SER A 37 4.52 14.44 -0.26
N ILE A 38 5.59 14.65 -1.03
CA ILE A 38 6.23 13.56 -1.78
C ILE A 38 6.86 12.52 -0.86
N ILE A 39 7.51 12.93 0.25
CA ILE A 39 8.08 11.99 1.22
C ILE A 39 6.96 11.18 1.89
N GLY A 40 5.84 11.81 2.24
CA GLY A 40 4.67 11.15 2.80
C GLY A 40 4.12 10.08 1.85
N TYR A 41 3.95 10.44 0.58
CA TYR A 41 3.53 9.51 -0.47
C TYR A 41 4.52 8.34 -0.64
N LEU A 42 5.81 8.62 -0.79
CA LEU A 42 6.84 7.59 -1.02
C LEU A 42 6.96 6.60 0.15
N LYS A 43 6.75 7.06 1.39
CA LYS A 43 6.73 6.18 2.57
C LYS A 43 5.65 5.11 2.53
N GLN A 44 4.54 5.37 1.85
CA GLN A 44 3.43 4.41 1.70
C GLN A 44 3.56 3.61 0.40
N TYR A 45 3.89 4.30 -0.69
CA TYR A 45 3.97 3.71 -2.03
C TYR A 45 5.09 2.68 -2.15
N ILE A 46 6.30 3.00 -1.67
CA ILE A 46 7.47 2.14 -1.89
C ILE A 46 7.32 0.76 -1.21
N PRO A 47 6.96 0.65 0.09
CA PRO A 47 6.81 -0.67 0.73
C PRO A 47 5.77 -1.55 0.04
N GLN A 48 4.67 -0.95 -0.41
CA GLN A 48 3.62 -1.64 -1.14
C GLN A 48 4.14 -2.20 -2.47
N GLN A 49 4.82 -1.38 -3.27
CA GLN A 49 5.44 -1.82 -4.51
C GLN A 49 6.55 -2.86 -4.30
N MET A 50 7.36 -2.72 -3.24
CA MET A 50 8.36 -3.73 -2.89
C MET A 50 7.71 -5.07 -2.58
N ALA A 51 6.55 -5.08 -1.90
CA ALA A 51 5.81 -6.31 -1.59
C ALA A 51 5.18 -6.95 -2.84
N GLU A 52 4.57 -6.15 -3.72
CA GLU A 52 3.99 -6.57 -4.99
C GLU A 52 5.05 -7.18 -5.92
N HIS A 53 6.21 -6.54 -6.04
CA HIS A 53 7.29 -6.95 -6.93
C HIS A 53 8.37 -7.83 -6.27
N GLN A 54 8.15 -8.24 -5.01
CA GLN A 54 9.08 -9.10 -4.27
C GLN A 54 10.51 -8.55 -4.18
N VAL A 55 10.65 -7.22 -4.10
CA VAL A 55 11.94 -6.55 -3.97
C VAL A 55 12.45 -6.74 -2.53
N PRO A 56 13.61 -7.38 -2.30
CA PRO A 56 14.07 -7.70 -0.94
C PRO A 56 14.49 -6.46 -0.14
N GLY A 57 15.02 -5.44 -0.82
CA GLY A 57 15.44 -4.20 -0.20
C GLY A 57 15.69 -3.10 -1.23
N LEU A 58 15.60 -1.85 -0.77
CA LEU A 58 15.82 -0.65 -1.58
C LEU A 58 16.45 0.45 -0.72
N SER A 59 17.44 1.15 -1.27
CA SER A 59 17.96 2.39 -0.68
C SER A 59 17.60 3.56 -1.59
N ILE A 60 16.99 4.60 -1.03
CA ILE A 60 16.53 5.78 -1.76
C ILE A 60 17.01 7.07 -1.09
N ALA A 61 17.36 8.06 -1.91
CA ALA A 61 17.66 9.41 -1.49
C ALA A 61 16.91 10.42 -2.38
N LEU A 62 16.28 11.40 -1.74
CA LEU A 62 15.68 12.57 -2.37
C LEU A 62 16.66 13.73 -2.24
N VAL A 63 17.04 14.32 -3.37
CA VAL A 63 17.98 15.43 -3.46
C VAL A 63 17.36 16.58 -4.24
N ASP A 64 17.70 17.80 -3.86
CA ASP A 64 17.40 19.01 -4.62
C ASP A 64 18.71 19.78 -4.84
N GLY A 65 19.17 19.82 -6.09
CA GLY A 65 20.49 20.32 -6.44
C GLY A 65 21.62 19.56 -5.70
N GLN A 66 22.26 20.25 -4.75
CA GLN A 66 23.34 19.70 -3.92
C GLN A 66 22.88 19.34 -2.49
N GLN A 67 21.60 19.54 -2.17
CA GLN A 67 21.05 19.32 -0.84
C GLN A 67 20.39 17.94 -0.74
N LEU A 68 20.77 17.16 0.27
CA LEU A 68 20.04 15.95 0.66
C LEU A 68 18.78 16.34 1.43
N ILE A 69 17.61 16.04 0.86
CA ILE A 69 16.31 16.33 1.47
C ILE A 69 15.88 15.18 2.38
N TRP A 70 16.06 13.93 1.93
CA TRP A 70 15.68 12.74 2.69
C TRP A 70 16.41 11.50 2.18
N ALA A 71 16.75 10.55 3.05
CA ALA A 71 17.26 9.25 2.65
C ALA A 71 16.73 8.15 3.57
N ARG A 72 16.56 6.95 3.01
CA ARG A 72 16.17 5.76 3.77
C ARG A 72 16.58 4.47 3.07
N ALA A 73 17.01 3.50 3.87
CA ALA A 73 17.06 2.10 3.49
C ALA A 73 15.76 1.41 3.92
N LEU A 74 15.19 0.60 3.02
CA LEU A 74 13.96 -0.15 3.20
C LEU A 74 14.27 -1.63 2.98
N ALA A 75 13.74 -2.48 3.85
CA ALA A 75 13.75 -3.92 3.69
C ALA A 75 12.31 -4.41 3.59
N SER A 76 12.06 -5.38 2.71
CA SER A 76 10.75 -6.02 2.64
C SER A 76 10.55 -6.91 3.87
N PRO A 77 9.35 -6.95 4.47
CA PRO A 77 9.06 -7.92 5.51
C PRO A 77 9.26 -9.33 4.94
N THR A 78 10.08 -10.13 5.60
CA THR A 78 10.26 -11.54 5.26
C THR A 78 8.90 -12.24 5.30
N ARG A 79 8.43 -12.79 4.17
CA ARG A 79 7.17 -13.56 4.18
C ARG A 79 7.35 -14.79 5.07
N PRO A 80 6.55 -14.96 6.14
CA PRO A 80 6.48 -16.25 6.83
C PRO A 80 5.94 -17.28 5.84
N GLY A 81 6.78 -18.25 5.45
CA GLY A 81 6.48 -19.22 4.39
C GLY A 81 7.45 -19.20 3.21
N ALA A 82 8.38 -18.23 3.13
CA ALA A 82 9.57 -18.35 2.28
C ALA A 82 10.60 -19.30 2.94
N CYS A 83 10.17 -20.52 3.26
CA CYS A 83 11.10 -21.61 3.55
C CYS A 83 11.62 -22.13 2.21
N LYS A 84 12.94 -22.26 2.18
CA LYS A 84 13.73 -23.21 1.39
C LYS A 84 12.96 -24.44 0.92
#